data_AF-A0A1F2SSJ6-F1
#
_entry.id   AF-A0A1F2SSJ6-F1
#
_cell.length_a   1.000
_cell.length_b   1.000
_cell.length_c   1.000
_cell.angle_alpha   90.00
_cell.angle_beta   90.00
_cell.angle_gamma   90.00
#
_symmetry.space_group_name_H-M   'P 1'
#
loop_
_entity.id
_entity.type
_entity.pdbx_description
1 polymer ?
#
loop_
_entity_poly.entity_id
_entity_poly.type
_entity_poly.pdbx_seq_one_letter_code
_entity_poly.pdbx_strand_id
1 'polypeptide(L)'
;MRVTYKSFPFRNPGVPEQTLIWRPILSVQIIHNHAASKRFEAVLDTGSDYRLFDANIGASIGMKIVDGPEGPLGGIIPGSRGKVYYHKIKLVVGTEVLEIKAGFSWDITTNVLGHFGFFEHFTVTLQSAFEPPCFELQRIHRH
;
A
#
# COMPACT_ATOMS: atom_id res chain seq x y z
N MET A 1 8.01 -7.64 13.29
CA MET A 1 7.11 -8.66 12.72
C MET A 1 7.72 -9.18 11.43
N ARG A 2 7.80 -10.50 11.25
CA ARG A 2 8.25 -11.13 9.99
C ARG A 2 7.03 -11.60 9.19
N VAL A 3 7.03 -11.35 7.89
CA VAL A 3 5.93 -11.69 6.98
C VAL A 3 6.48 -12.33 5.71
N THR A 4 5.97 -13.51 5.37
CA THR A 4 6.30 -14.19 4.12
C THR A 4 5.66 -13.47 2.94
N TYR A 5 6.38 -13.37 1.83
CA TYR A 5 5.83 -12.82 0.59
C TYR A 5 4.65 -13.66 0.13
N LYS A 6 3.72 -13.02 -0.57
CA LYS A 6 2.65 -13.75 -1.26
C LYS A 6 3.08 -14.07 -2.67
N SER A 7 2.83 -15.30 -3.09
CA SER A 7 3.03 -15.71 -4.47
C SER A 7 1.76 -15.48 -5.30
N PHE A 8 1.96 -15.10 -6.56
CA PHE A 8 0.90 -14.91 -7.53
C PHE A 8 1.27 -15.64 -8.82
N PRO A 9 0.30 -16.26 -9.52
CA PRO A 9 0.51 -16.67 -10.89
C PRO A 9 0.97 -15.47 -11.72
N PHE A 10 2.05 -15.66 -12.48
CA PHE A 10 2.58 -14.66 -13.39
C PHE A 10 2.50 -15.21 -14.81
N ARG A 11 1.99 -14.40 -15.72
CA ARG A 11 1.88 -14.74 -17.14
C ARG A 11 2.29 -13.53 -17.96
N ASN A 12 3.44 -13.61 -18.59
CA ASN A 12 3.92 -12.60 -19.52
C ASN A 12 4.54 -13.31 -20.73
N PRO A 13 3.99 -13.13 -21.95
CA PRO A 13 4.53 -13.76 -23.16
C PRO A 13 5.99 -13.42 -23.46
N GLY A 14 6.50 -12.29 -22.95
CA GLY A 14 7.90 -11.88 -23.11
C GLY A 14 8.90 -12.58 -22.18
N VAL A 15 8.42 -13.25 -21.12
CA VAL A 15 9.22 -14.04 -20.15
C VAL A 15 8.45 -15.30 -19.75
N PRO A 16 8.16 -16.20 -20.71
CA PRO A 16 7.26 -17.33 -20.50
C PRO A 16 7.75 -18.34 -19.45
N GLU A 17 9.05 -18.38 -19.18
CA GLU A 17 9.68 -19.20 -18.14
C GLU A 17 9.28 -18.78 -16.72
N GLN A 18 8.89 -17.51 -16.53
CA GLN A 18 8.45 -17.00 -15.24
C GLN A 18 6.95 -17.23 -15.07
N THR A 19 6.59 -18.22 -14.26
CA THR A 19 5.19 -18.59 -14.00
C THR A 19 4.66 -18.09 -12.65
N LEU A 20 5.54 -17.58 -11.80
CA LEU A 20 5.24 -17.12 -10.45
C LEU A 20 5.97 -15.81 -10.13
N ILE A 21 5.33 -14.95 -9.34
CA ILE A 21 5.96 -13.77 -8.76
C ILE A 21 5.67 -13.69 -7.27
N TRP A 22 6.70 -13.36 -6.48
CA TRP A 22 6.58 -13.12 -5.05
C TRP A 22 6.50 -11.62 -4.78
N ARG A 23 5.55 -11.19 -3.94
CA ARG A 23 5.36 -9.78 -3.60
C ARG A 23 5.35 -9.56 -2.09
N PRO A 24 6.01 -8.50 -1.57
CA PRO A 24 5.94 -8.12 -0.16
C PRO A 24 4.59 -7.49 0.15
N ILE A 25 3.62 -8.30 0.56
CA ILE A 25 2.26 -7.82 0.85
C ILE A 25 2.02 -7.80 2.35
N LEU A 26 1.45 -6.69 2.82
CA LEU A 26 1.09 -6.46 4.21
C LEU A 26 -0.44 -6.32 4.33
N SER A 27 -1.02 -7.02 5.32
CA SER A 27 -2.42 -6.79 5.70
C SER A 27 -2.52 -5.56 6.60
N VAL A 28 -3.35 -4.62 6.19
CA VAL A 28 -3.60 -3.35 6.88
C VAL A 28 -5.09 -3.07 7.00
N GLN A 29 -5.45 -2.08 7.79
CA GLN A 29 -6.81 -1.54 7.90
C GLN A 29 -6.72 -0.02 7.98
N ILE A 30 -7.75 0.69 7.52
CA ILE A 30 -7.85 2.13 7.73
C ILE A 30 -9.00 2.45 8.67
N ILE A 31 -8.83 3.52 9.44
CA ILE A 31 -9.85 4.11 10.28
C ILE A 31 -10.00 5.57 9.86
N HIS A 32 -11.24 6.00 9.68
CA HIS A 32 -11.61 7.38 9.43
C HIS A 32 -12.77 7.75 10.36
N ASN A 33 -12.61 8.82 11.14
CA ASN A 33 -13.51 9.18 12.24
C ASN A 33 -13.75 7.98 13.19
N HIS A 34 -14.99 7.49 13.27
CA HIS A 34 -15.39 6.37 14.13
C HIS A 34 -15.60 5.06 13.36
N ALA A 35 -15.25 5.01 12.08
CA ALA A 35 -15.46 3.84 11.22
C ALA A 35 -14.13 3.21 10.80
N ALA A 36 -14.10 1.87 10.80
CA ALA A 36 -12.93 1.07 10.43
C ALA A 36 -13.25 0.20 9.22
N SER A 37 -12.33 0.11 8.26
CA SER A 37 -12.51 -0.71 7.06
C SER A 37 -12.40 -2.19 7.39
N LYS A 38 -12.79 -3.08 6.47
CA LYS A 38 -12.26 -4.44 6.51
C LYS A 38 -10.73 -4.38 6.33
N ARG A 39 -10.02 -5.40 6.82
CA ARG A 39 -8.60 -5.55 6.49
C ARG A 39 -8.46 -5.78 5.00
N PHE A 40 -7.43 -5.19 4.41
CA PHE A 40 -7.08 -5.32 3.01
C PHE A 40 -5.58 -5.47 2.85
N GLU A 41 -5.16 -5.80 1.63
CA GLU A 41 -3.76 -6.08 1.30
C GLU A 41 -3.17 -4.92 0.53
N ALA A 42 -1.96 -4.52 0.92
CA ALA A 42 -1.17 -3.53 0.23
C ALA A 42 0.26 -4.01 0.00
N VAL A 43 0.82 -3.72 -1.17
CA VAL A 43 2.21 -4.02 -1.49
C VAL A 43 3.13 -2.98 -0.85
N LEU A 44 4.26 -3.44 -0.31
CA LEU A 44 5.35 -2.56 0.09
C LEU A 44 6.14 -2.16 -1.15
N ASP A 45 6.14 -0.88 -1.49
CA ASP A 45 6.78 -0.38 -2.71
C ASP A 45 7.57 0.89 -2.43
N THR A 46 8.88 0.74 -2.25
CA THR A 46 9.80 1.88 -2.11
C THR A 46 9.96 2.65 -3.43
N GLY A 47 9.44 2.17 -4.56
CA GLY A 47 9.40 2.89 -5.82
C GLY A 47 8.22 3.87 -5.93
N SER A 48 7.30 3.86 -4.97
CA SER A 48 6.16 4.77 -4.93
C SER A 48 6.35 5.83 -3.84
N ASP A 49 6.15 7.10 -4.19
CA ASP A 49 6.20 8.20 -3.21
C ASP A 49 5.07 8.09 -2.17
N TYR A 50 3.87 7.70 -2.62
CA TYR A 50 2.64 7.86 -1.87
C TYR A 50 2.02 6.53 -1.43
N ARG A 51 1.21 6.60 -0.37
CA ARG A 51 0.27 5.53 -0.02
C ARG A 51 -0.95 5.70 -0.90
N LEU A 52 -1.27 4.68 -1.69
CA LEU A 52 -2.38 4.71 -2.63
C LEU A 52 -3.29 3.53 -2.35
N PHE A 53 -4.56 3.81 -2.07
CA PHE A 53 -5.57 2.80 -1.78
C PHE A 53 -6.74 2.90 -2.76
N ASP A 54 -7.38 1.76 -3.03
CA ASP A 54 -8.62 1.74 -3.80
C ASP A 54 -9.65 2.61 -3.08
N ALA A 55 -10.22 3.57 -3.82
CA ALA A 55 -11.20 4.51 -3.28
C ALA A 55 -12.44 3.83 -2.67
N ASN A 56 -12.79 2.63 -3.14
CA ASN A 56 -13.89 1.84 -2.57
C ASN A 56 -13.64 1.45 -1.11
N ILE A 57 -12.38 1.30 -0.69
CA ILE A 57 -12.04 1.00 0.71
C ILE A 57 -12.48 2.15 1.61
N GLY A 58 -12.14 3.40 1.26
CA GLY A 58 -12.55 4.57 2.03
C GLY A 58 -14.05 4.84 1.92
N ALA A 59 -14.62 4.69 0.71
CA ALA A 59 -16.06 4.86 0.51
C ALA A 59 -16.89 3.87 1.35
N SER A 60 -16.41 2.63 1.53
CA SER A 60 -17.08 1.61 2.34
C SER A 60 -17.22 1.97 3.83
N ILE A 61 -16.44 2.93 4.32
CA ILE A 61 -16.50 3.45 5.69
C ILE A 61 -17.03 4.89 5.76
N GLY A 62 -17.71 5.34 4.70
CA GLY A 62 -18.40 6.63 4.66
C GLY A 62 -17.50 7.82 4.35
N MET A 63 -16.26 7.61 3.85
CA MET A 63 -15.43 8.72 3.37
C MET A 63 -15.98 9.29 2.06
N LYS A 64 -16.12 10.61 2.00
CA LYS A 64 -16.38 11.33 0.75
C LYS A 64 -15.06 11.54 0.02
N ILE A 65 -14.69 10.58 -0.83
CA ILE A 65 -13.37 10.54 -1.46
C ILE A 65 -13.08 11.82 -2.26
N VAL A 66 -14.04 12.36 -3.00
CA VAL A 66 -13.85 13.55 -3.83
C VAL A 66 -13.68 14.86 -3.06
N ASP A 67 -13.93 14.87 -1.74
CA ASP A 67 -13.78 16.07 -0.90
C ASP A 67 -12.30 16.32 -0.53
N GLY A 68 -11.41 15.35 -0.77
CA GLY A 68 -9.98 15.50 -0.54
C GLY A 68 -9.30 16.30 -1.66
N PRO A 69 -8.13 16.93 -1.41
CA PRO A 69 -7.36 17.56 -2.48
C PRO A 69 -7.05 16.57 -3.60
N GLU A 70 -7.33 16.96 -4.84
CA GLU A 70 -7.03 16.18 -6.05
C GLU A 70 -5.54 16.33 -6.42
N GLY A 71 -4.92 15.24 -6.88
CA GLY A 71 -3.62 15.25 -7.50
C GLY A 71 -3.52 14.27 -8.67
N PRO A 72 -2.47 14.40 -9.49
CA PRO A 72 -2.23 13.49 -10.61
C PRO A 72 -1.76 12.11 -10.14
N LEU A 73 -2.26 11.06 -10.79
CA LEU A 73 -1.72 9.69 -10.67
C LEU A 73 -0.92 9.33 -11.93
N GLY A 74 0.34 8.92 -11.78
CA GLY A 74 1.26 8.59 -12.87
C GLY A 74 2.28 7.49 -12.50
N GLY A 75 3.21 7.18 -13.40
CA GLY A 75 4.22 6.13 -13.16
C GLY A 75 5.19 5.94 -14.33
N ILE A 76 5.61 4.69 -14.54
CA ILE A 76 6.69 4.28 -15.48
C ILE A 76 6.55 4.89 -16.88
N ILE A 77 5.31 5.01 -17.39
CA ILE A 77 5.08 5.70 -18.67
C ILE A 77 4.71 7.15 -18.38
N PRO A 78 5.36 8.13 -19.04
CA PRO A 78 5.06 9.55 -18.87
C PRO A 78 3.59 9.89 -19.12
N GLY A 79 3.13 10.91 -18.41
CA GLY A 79 1.75 11.41 -18.45
C GLY A 79 0.90 10.86 -17.30
N SER A 80 0.12 11.75 -16.68
CA SER A 80 -0.86 11.35 -15.67
C SER A 80 -2.01 10.60 -16.34
N ARG A 81 -2.42 9.48 -15.74
CA ARG A 81 -3.43 8.57 -16.30
C ARG A 81 -4.64 8.38 -15.40
N GLY A 82 -4.70 9.08 -14.28
CA GLY A 82 -5.81 8.99 -13.34
C GLY A 82 -5.80 10.09 -12.30
N LYS A 83 -6.83 10.07 -11.46
CA LYS A 83 -7.02 11.02 -10.36
C LYS A 83 -6.80 10.34 -9.03
N VAL A 84 -6.20 11.06 -8.09
CA VAL A 84 -6.07 10.63 -6.70
C VAL A 84 -6.57 11.73 -5.77
N TYR A 85 -7.32 11.34 -4.75
CA TYR A 85 -7.85 12.25 -3.73
C TYR A 85 -7.24 11.93 -2.37
N TYR A 86 -6.66 12.93 -1.71
CA TYR A 86 -5.89 12.69 -0.49
C TYR A 86 -6.65 13.00 0.79
N HIS A 87 -6.63 12.05 1.73
CA HIS A 87 -7.32 12.18 3.02
C HIS A 87 -6.38 11.86 4.18
N LYS A 88 -6.61 12.51 5.32
CA LYS A 88 -6.00 12.10 6.60
C LYS A 88 -6.77 10.90 7.13
N ILE A 89 -6.06 9.81 7.44
CA ILE A 89 -6.64 8.58 7.99
C ILE A 89 -5.71 8.01 9.06
N LYS A 90 -6.23 7.07 9.85
CA LYS A 90 -5.42 6.21 10.71
C LYS A 90 -5.17 4.89 10.01
N LEU A 91 -3.92 4.58 9.71
CA LEU A 91 -3.48 3.30 9.16
C LEU A 91 -3.15 2.36 10.32
N VAL A 92 -3.77 1.18 10.32
CA VAL A 92 -3.55 0.13 11.31
C VAL A 92 -2.68 -0.97 10.71
N VAL A 93 -1.56 -1.25 11.37
CA VAL A 93 -0.56 -2.25 10.96
C VAL A 93 -0.24 -3.14 12.15
N GLY A 94 -0.80 -4.34 12.18
CA GLY A 94 -0.71 -5.20 13.37
C GLY A 94 -1.35 -4.50 14.59
N THR A 95 -0.54 -4.17 15.59
CA THR A 95 -0.94 -3.42 16.80
C THR A 95 -0.66 -1.92 16.71
N GLU A 96 0.03 -1.47 15.66
CA GLU A 96 0.42 -0.07 15.49
C GLU A 96 -0.69 0.72 14.79
N VAL A 97 -0.90 1.97 15.23
CA VAL A 97 -1.82 2.91 14.60
C VAL A 97 -1.06 4.17 14.23
N LEU A 98 -1.06 4.51 12.93
CA LEU A 98 -0.33 5.64 12.37
C LEU A 98 -1.30 6.66 11.78
N GLU A 99 -1.17 7.93 12.14
CA GLU A 99 -1.87 9.01 11.45
C GLU A 99 -1.11 9.40 10.19
N ILE A 100 -1.73 9.21 9.02
CA ILE A 100 -1.09 9.43 7.72
C ILE A 100 -2.03 10.17 6.77
N LYS A 101 -1.46 10.80 5.75
CA LYS A 101 -2.20 11.24 4.56
C LYS A 101 -2.06 10.18 3.47
N ALA A 102 -3.18 9.59 3.03
CA ALA A 102 -3.20 8.58 1.98
C ALA A 102 -4.03 9.07 0.78
N GLY A 103 -3.62 8.66 -0.42
CA GLY A 103 -4.35 8.90 -1.65
C GLY A 103 -5.35 7.77 -1.93
N PHE A 104 -6.51 8.14 -2.45
CA PHE A 104 -7.58 7.23 -2.84
C PHE A 104 -7.91 7.42 -4.31
N SER A 105 -7.96 6.34 -5.07
CA SER A 105 -8.25 6.36 -6.51
C SER A 105 -9.06 5.14 -6.91
N TRP A 106 -9.98 5.32 -7.86
CA TRP A 106 -10.67 4.20 -8.52
C TRP A 106 -9.86 3.65 -9.71
N ASP A 107 -8.76 4.32 -10.09
CA ASP A 107 -7.96 3.99 -11.26
C ASP A 107 -6.80 3.01 -10.93
N ILE A 108 -6.65 2.59 -9.67
CA ILE A 108 -5.60 1.66 -9.25
C ILE A 108 -6.12 0.24 -9.14
N THR A 109 -5.27 -0.73 -9.49
CA THR A 109 -5.57 -2.17 -9.37
C THR A 109 -4.88 -2.82 -8.17
N THR A 110 -4.07 -2.08 -7.42
CA THR A 110 -3.30 -2.58 -6.28
C THR A 110 -3.09 -1.48 -5.27
N ASN A 111 -3.33 -1.79 -4.00
CA ASN A 111 -3.03 -0.86 -2.90
C ASN A 111 -1.52 -0.84 -2.64
N VAL A 112 -0.97 0.33 -2.41
CA VAL A 112 0.47 0.56 -2.27
C VAL A 112 0.78 1.27 -0.97
N LEU A 113 1.78 0.77 -0.24
CA LEU A 113 2.44 1.47 0.85
C LEU A 113 3.77 2.00 0.33
N GLY A 114 3.77 3.29 -0.04
CA GLY A 114 4.94 4.04 -0.52
C GLY A 114 5.73 4.77 0.57
N HIS A 115 6.75 5.51 0.14
CA HIS A 115 7.79 6.16 0.97
C HIS A 115 7.26 6.98 2.14
N PHE A 116 6.57 8.08 1.84
CA PHE A 116 6.13 9.02 2.88
C PHE A 116 5.15 8.30 3.83
N GLY A 117 5.10 8.62 5.12
CA GLY A 117 4.11 8.12 6.10
C GLY A 117 3.99 6.62 6.37
N PHE A 118 4.66 5.71 5.65
CA PHE A 118 4.79 4.29 6.08
C PHE A 118 6.23 3.97 6.46
N PHE A 119 7.17 4.10 5.52
CA PHE A 119 8.59 3.80 5.75
C PHE A 119 9.26 4.79 6.72
N GLU A 120 8.65 5.94 6.97
CA GLU A 120 9.09 6.88 8.02
C GLU A 120 8.85 6.34 9.44
N HIS A 121 7.89 5.42 9.58
CA HIS A 121 7.46 4.82 10.84
C HIS A 121 8.01 3.41 11.06
N PHE A 122 8.46 2.74 10.00
CA PHE A 122 8.95 1.39 10.07
C PHE A 122 10.26 1.20 9.31
N THR A 123 11.20 0.51 9.92
CA THR A 123 12.29 -0.15 9.19
C THR A 123 11.74 -1.40 8.53
N VAL A 124 11.91 -1.49 7.21
CA VAL A 124 11.52 -2.65 6.40
C VAL A 124 12.77 -3.31 5.84
N THR A 125 12.98 -4.57 6.16
CA THR A 125 14.09 -5.36 5.62
C THR A 125 13.54 -6.43 4.69
N LEU A 126 13.81 -6.29 3.39
CA LEU A 126 13.41 -7.27 2.37
C LEU A 126 14.45 -8.39 2.29
N GLN A 127 14.01 -9.64 2.42
CA GLN A 127 14.84 -10.84 2.44
C GLN A 127 14.46 -11.75 1.27
N SER A 128 14.73 -11.28 0.05
CA SER A 128 14.33 -11.95 -1.19
C SER A 128 15.08 -13.27 -1.47
N ALA A 129 16.22 -13.49 -0.83
CA ALA A 129 17.03 -14.70 -0.99
C ALA A 129 16.55 -15.89 -0.14
N PHE A 130 15.57 -15.69 0.75
CA PHE A 130 14.99 -16.77 1.54
C PHE A 130 13.99 -17.57 0.71
N GLU A 131 13.75 -18.83 1.07
CA GLU A 131 12.74 -19.69 0.45
C GLU A 131 11.71 -20.15 1.50
N PRO A 132 10.46 -19.63 1.46
CA PRO A 132 9.97 -18.55 0.60
C PRO A 132 10.53 -17.16 1.00
N PRO A 133 10.57 -16.19 0.07
CA PRO A 133 10.97 -14.82 0.37
C PRO A 133 10.13 -14.20 1.49
N CYS A 134 10.72 -13.29 2.27
CA CYS A 134 10.03 -12.63 3.37
C CYS A 134 10.51 -11.20 3.58
N PHE A 135 9.80 -10.45 4.40
CA PHE A 135 10.25 -9.16 4.93
C PHE A 135 10.08 -9.09 6.44
N GLU A 136 10.91 -8.28 7.07
CA GLU A 136 10.80 -7.90 8.47
C GLU A 136 10.39 -6.43 8.59
N LEU A 137 9.47 -6.18 9.52
CA LEU A 137 8.94 -4.86 9.84
C LEU A 137 9.24 -4.54 11.31
N GLN A 138 9.95 -3.44 11.57
CA GLN A 138 10.26 -2.96 12.92
C GLN A 138 9.79 -1.52 13.10
N ARG A 139 9.02 -1.25 14.15
CA ARG A 139 8.55 0.10 14.47
C ARG A 139 9.72 0.98 14.88
N ILE A 140 9.80 2.17 14.30
CA ILE A 140 10.77 3.20 14.68
C ILE A 140 10.15 4.04 15.80
N HIS A 141 10.66 3.90 17.02
CA HIS A 141 10.36 4.80 18.13
C HIS A 141 11.35 5.96 18.07
N ARG A 142 10.88 7.17 17.75
CA ARG A 142 11.70 8.38 17.81
C ARG A 142 11.54 8.97 19.22
N HIS A 143 12.67 9.24 19.86
CA HIS A 143 12.75 10.01 21.09
C HIS A 143 12.57 11.49 20.79
#